data_AF-A0A1E4RC68-F1
#
_entry.id   AF-A0A1E4RC68-F1
#
_cell.length_a   1.000
_cell.length_b   1.000
_cell.length_c   1.000
_cell.angle_alpha   90.00
_cell.angle_beta   90.00
_cell.angle_gamma   90.00
#
_symmetry.space_group_name_H-M   'P 1'
#
loop_
_entity.id
_entity.type
_entity.pdbx_description
1 polymer ?
#
loop_
_entity_poly.entity_id
_entity_poly.type
_entity_poly.pdbx_seq_one_letter_code
_entity_poly.pdbx_strand_id
1 'polypeptide(L)'
;MDDSDEEFTQSPSTNQNTSTGGSRASTVGPKDDGMAKRTRSSAKPRSGNISDLKGANGGYAWEDEIQRSWDIVKDDDEGGSLETIIQSIIENRKKKIMKNPSTPFQRGIIRTLIVIIDGSSIMIEKDLRPTRFSMTLSLLQDFIVEFFDQNPISQLGIVMMRNGVANLVSEVNGSPQYHIDKVRQLKARQHNRFEPQGDPSLQNSLEMARSMLAYNFGSNINENKNSKEILVIFGALFTSDPGDIHKTIDNLVKDEIKVKVIGLSAQVAICQEIVNRTNYSKYKHRVAASGSSNYYGVIMNEAHFRELLMDSVIPLPITAIETEIEQNSPKGVPLIKMGFPLKIQPLQTSVNSSVTVNFPQLCACHPTQGSNESKNDSDPNQMNASSGVIGYQCPQCKNKVCHLPTICPICGLMLILSTHLARSYHHLVPLGEFREVPVSNTYESKVCYGCLLRFPEGVTKNNENQALEHLSSSRYKCSKCKNDFCIDCDVFVHEVLHNCPGCENI
;
A
#
# COMPACT_ATOMS: atom_id res chain seq x y z
N MET A 1 10.22 24.12 60.83
CA MET A 1 10.07 23.00 61.78
C MET A 1 10.07 21.67 61.03
N ASP A 2 11.20 21.19 60.52
CA ASP A 2 12.47 21.88 60.18
C ASP A 2 13.19 21.05 59.09
N ASP A 3 14.20 21.69 58.51
CA ASP A 3 15.18 21.17 57.55
C ASP A 3 15.93 19.92 58.14
N SER A 4 16.75 19.17 57.40
CA SER A 4 17.66 19.63 56.35
C SER A 4 18.13 18.57 55.34
N ASP A 5 18.65 19.06 54.22
CA ASP A 5 19.49 18.33 53.27
C ASP A 5 20.83 17.91 53.90
N GLU A 6 21.50 16.92 53.28
CA GLU A 6 22.96 16.85 53.24
C GLU A 6 23.44 16.60 51.79
N GLU A 7 24.10 17.60 51.23
CA GLU A 7 24.82 17.55 49.96
C GLU A 7 26.30 17.20 50.23
N PHE A 8 26.92 16.34 49.41
CA PHE A 8 28.38 16.10 49.50
C PHE A 8 29.11 16.50 48.21
N THR A 9 29.84 17.61 48.29
CA THR A 9 30.62 18.22 47.21
C THR A 9 32.10 17.77 47.22
N GLN A 10 32.94 18.36 46.37
CA GLN A 10 34.17 17.75 45.83
C GLN A 10 35.46 18.51 46.20
N SER A 11 36.61 17.80 46.29
CA SER A 11 38.00 18.33 46.31
C SER A 11 38.41 19.09 47.60
N PRO A 12 39.67 19.62 47.79
CA PRO A 12 40.94 19.52 47.03
C PRO A 12 41.88 18.45 47.66
N SER A 13 43.22 18.40 47.60
CA SER A 13 44.34 19.19 47.01
C SER A 13 45.46 18.20 46.54
N THR A 14 46.48 18.46 45.69
CA THR A 14 47.30 19.62 45.23
C THR A 14 48.65 19.82 45.93
N ASN A 15 49.75 19.54 45.20
CA ASN A 15 51.03 20.28 45.19
C ASN A 15 51.76 19.95 43.86
N GLN A 16 52.02 20.95 42.99
CA GLN A 16 53.25 21.76 42.92
C GLN A 16 54.52 20.95 42.53
N ASN A 17 55.32 21.25 41.50
CA ASN A 17 55.32 22.22 40.36
C ASN A 17 56.04 21.52 39.16
N THR A 18 56.37 22.05 37.96
CA THR A 18 56.47 23.41 37.37
C THR A 18 56.34 23.33 35.81
N SER A 19 56.49 24.44 35.08
CA SER A 19 56.66 24.52 33.61
C SER A 19 58.09 24.11 33.15
N THR A 20 58.39 23.72 31.90
CA THR A 20 58.15 24.39 30.60
C THR A 20 58.31 23.47 29.37
N GLY A 21 57.58 23.78 28.28
CA GLY A 21 57.83 23.56 26.83
C GLY A 21 58.67 22.41 26.24
N GLY A 22 58.26 21.86 25.08
CA GLY A 22 59.18 21.11 24.21
C GLY A 22 58.56 20.02 23.30
N SER A 23 58.37 20.35 22.03
CA SER A 23 57.85 19.52 20.93
C SER A 23 58.63 18.21 20.60
N ARG A 24 57.93 17.30 19.89
CA ARG A 24 58.41 16.24 18.95
C ARG A 24 59.02 14.90 19.47
N ALA A 25 58.21 13.85 19.31
CA ALA A 25 58.47 12.61 18.54
C ALA A 25 59.74 11.73 18.73
N SER A 26 59.53 10.46 19.14
CA SER A 26 60.31 9.26 18.76
C SER A 26 59.59 7.97 19.26
N THR A 27 59.19 7.02 18.38
CA THR A 27 59.84 5.75 17.94
C THR A 27 59.57 4.46 18.75
N VAL A 28 59.06 3.43 18.03
CA VAL A 28 59.31 1.96 18.19
C VAL A 28 58.62 1.19 19.34
N GLY A 29 58.14 -0.04 19.02
CA GLY A 29 57.66 -1.09 19.94
C GLY A 29 58.80 -2.04 20.38
N PRO A 30 58.77 -3.38 20.15
CA PRO A 30 57.73 -4.31 19.67
C PRO A 30 57.13 -5.13 20.86
N LYS A 31 56.45 -6.29 20.77
CA LYS A 31 56.10 -7.27 19.72
C LYS A 31 54.65 -7.79 19.91
N ASP A 32 54.23 -8.72 19.05
CA ASP A 32 53.63 -9.99 19.48
C ASP A 32 54.16 -11.18 18.63
N ASP A 33 54.08 -12.43 19.11
CA ASP A 33 54.75 -13.59 18.50
C ASP A 33 53.92 -14.89 18.63
N GLY A 34 53.17 -15.25 17.57
CA GLY A 34 52.67 -16.61 17.37
C GLY A 34 51.21 -16.79 16.96
N MET A 35 50.99 -17.25 15.72
CA MET A 35 49.93 -18.23 15.42
C MET A 35 50.33 -19.18 14.28
N ALA A 36 49.65 -20.33 14.20
CA ALA A 36 50.22 -21.54 13.59
C ALA A 36 50.13 -21.64 12.06
N LYS A 37 51.16 -22.23 11.45
CA LYS A 37 51.22 -22.59 10.02
C LYS A 37 50.25 -23.73 9.70
N ARG A 38 49.48 -23.63 8.60
CA ARG A 38 49.07 -24.81 7.81
C ARG A 38 49.24 -24.57 6.30
N THR A 39 49.79 -25.58 5.64
CA THR A 39 49.68 -25.87 4.18
C THR A 39 49.84 -24.71 3.19
N ARG A 40 51.08 -24.44 2.75
CA ARG A 40 51.36 -24.05 1.36
C ARG A 40 51.99 -25.24 0.63
N SER A 41 51.51 -25.55 -0.58
CA SER A 41 52.17 -26.45 -1.51
C SER A 41 53.42 -25.79 -2.11
N SER A 42 54.40 -26.59 -2.53
CA SER A 42 55.71 -26.12 -2.97
C SER A 42 55.72 -25.64 -4.43
N ALA A 43 55.58 -24.32 -4.62
CA ALA A 43 55.98 -23.64 -5.86
C ALA A 43 57.41 -23.11 -5.74
N LYS A 44 58.24 -23.30 -6.78
CA LYS A 44 59.63 -22.80 -6.82
C LYS A 44 59.63 -21.26 -6.86
N PRO A 45 60.56 -20.57 -6.17
CA PRO A 45 60.71 -19.13 -6.32
C PRO A 45 61.23 -18.81 -7.73
N ARG A 46 60.42 -18.12 -8.54
CA ARG A 46 60.93 -17.37 -9.68
C ARG A 46 61.51 -16.06 -9.17
N SER A 47 62.73 -15.73 -9.59
CA SER A 47 63.29 -14.40 -9.39
C SER A 47 62.47 -13.39 -10.18
N GLY A 48 61.85 -12.44 -9.48
CA GLY A 48 61.10 -11.32 -10.01
C GLY A 48 61.17 -10.21 -8.97
N ASN A 49 61.34 -8.96 -9.39
CA ASN A 49 61.57 -7.85 -8.47
C ASN A 49 60.26 -7.43 -7.80
N ILE A 50 60.34 -7.05 -6.52
CA ILE A 50 59.18 -6.61 -5.71
C ILE A 50 58.60 -5.27 -6.24
N SER A 51 59.31 -4.57 -7.14
CA SER A 51 58.79 -3.44 -7.93
C SER A 51 57.51 -3.79 -8.69
N ASP A 52 57.44 -5.00 -9.25
CA ASP A 52 56.46 -5.36 -10.29
C ASP A 52 55.09 -5.77 -9.68
N LEU A 53 54.97 -5.66 -8.35
CA LEU A 53 53.76 -5.91 -7.57
C LEU A 53 53.11 -4.62 -7.04
N LYS A 54 53.70 -3.44 -7.30
CA LYS A 54 53.17 -2.16 -6.83
C LYS A 54 52.21 -1.51 -7.83
N GLY A 55 51.07 -1.06 -7.32
CA GLY A 55 50.14 -0.19 -8.05
C GLY A 55 50.65 1.24 -8.18
N ALA A 56 49.89 2.08 -8.88
CA ALA A 56 50.19 3.49 -9.12
C ALA A 56 50.27 4.31 -7.82
N ASN A 57 49.48 3.95 -6.80
CA ASN A 57 49.54 4.58 -5.47
C ASN A 57 50.65 4.00 -4.56
N GLY A 58 51.47 3.07 -5.07
CA GLY A 58 52.60 2.49 -4.34
C GLY A 58 52.25 1.40 -3.32
N GLY A 59 50.96 1.09 -3.11
CA GLY A 59 50.48 -0.14 -2.48
C GLY A 59 50.64 -1.37 -3.40
N TYR A 60 50.15 -2.53 -2.99
CA TYR A 60 50.08 -3.72 -3.85
C TYR A 60 49.02 -3.55 -4.96
N ALA A 61 49.19 -4.24 -6.09
CA ALA A 61 48.25 -4.16 -7.22
C ALA A 61 46.78 -4.47 -6.89
N TRP A 62 46.51 -5.30 -5.86
CA TRP A 62 45.15 -5.59 -5.39
C TRP A 62 44.60 -4.54 -4.41
N GLU A 63 45.45 -3.64 -3.87
CA GLU A 63 45.02 -2.51 -3.04
C GLU A 63 44.54 -1.34 -3.93
N ASP A 64 45.14 -1.17 -5.12
CA ASP A 64 44.69 -0.22 -6.15
C ASP A 64 43.34 -0.63 -6.80
N GLU A 65 43.01 -1.92 -6.81
CA GLU A 65 41.78 -2.45 -7.39
C GLU A 65 40.55 -2.23 -6.47
N ILE A 66 40.77 -1.97 -5.17
CA ILE A 66 39.72 -1.65 -4.19
C ILE A 66 39.60 -0.12 -4.04
N GLN A 67 39.26 0.55 -5.13
CA GLN A 67 38.69 1.90 -5.04
C GLN A 67 37.33 1.79 -4.32
N ARG A 68 37.07 2.67 -3.34
CA ARG A 68 35.77 2.66 -2.67
C ARG A 68 34.75 3.24 -3.63
N SER A 69 33.55 2.68 -3.69
CA SER A 69 32.52 3.13 -4.64
C SER A 69 32.12 4.60 -4.48
N TRP A 70 32.30 5.17 -3.30
CA TRP A 70 32.11 6.59 -2.98
C TRP A 70 33.36 7.47 -3.17
N ASP A 71 34.53 6.91 -3.48
CA ASP A 71 35.68 7.70 -3.94
C ASP A 71 35.57 8.00 -5.47
N ILE A 72 34.76 7.21 -6.18
CA ILE A 72 34.41 7.37 -7.60
C ILE A 72 33.26 8.37 -7.76
N VAL A 73 32.27 8.34 -6.86
CA VAL A 73 31.23 9.37 -6.74
C VAL A 73 31.83 10.59 -6.06
N LYS A 74 32.57 11.38 -6.85
CA LYS A 74 32.84 12.77 -6.47
C LYS A 74 31.54 13.56 -6.52
N ASP A 75 31.45 14.57 -5.67
CA ASP A 75 30.55 15.69 -5.94
C ASP A 75 31.04 16.37 -7.22
N ASP A 76 30.20 16.40 -8.26
CA ASP A 76 30.48 17.23 -9.44
C ASP A 76 30.35 18.70 -9.02
N ASP A 77 31.48 19.42 -9.00
CA ASP A 77 31.56 20.84 -8.58
C ASP A 77 30.68 21.78 -9.44
N GLU A 78 30.18 21.31 -10.59
CA GLU A 78 29.16 21.97 -11.40
C GLU A 78 27.76 21.46 -10.99
N GLY A 79 26.98 22.32 -10.33
CA GLY A 79 25.68 21.98 -9.73
C GLY A 79 24.60 21.54 -10.74
N GLY A 80 24.59 20.25 -11.07
CA GLY A 80 23.50 19.55 -11.79
C GLY A 80 22.85 18.41 -10.99
N SER A 81 23.33 18.16 -9.77
CA SER A 81 22.88 17.04 -8.91
C SER A 81 21.44 17.23 -8.43
N LEU A 82 21.09 18.44 -7.97
CA LEU A 82 19.75 18.75 -7.46
C LEU A 82 18.71 18.76 -8.60
N GLU A 83 19.13 19.23 -9.77
CA GLU A 83 18.37 19.39 -11.01
C GLU A 83 17.99 18.00 -11.54
N THR A 84 18.95 17.08 -11.55
CA THR A 84 18.74 15.67 -11.92
C THR A 84 17.78 14.98 -10.94
N ILE A 85 17.91 15.25 -9.63
CA ILE A 85 16.97 14.75 -8.62
C ILE A 85 15.55 15.31 -8.87
N ILE A 86 15.40 16.61 -9.12
CA ILE A 86 14.11 17.25 -9.41
C ILE A 86 13.49 16.68 -10.69
N GLN A 87 14.27 16.50 -11.77
CA GLN A 87 13.82 15.84 -12.98
C GLN A 87 13.34 14.41 -12.71
N SER A 88 14.08 13.62 -11.91
CA SER A 88 13.65 12.26 -11.53
C SER A 88 12.33 12.25 -10.74
N ILE A 89 12.09 13.26 -9.88
CA ILE A 89 10.83 13.42 -9.13
C ILE A 89 9.68 13.75 -10.07
N ILE A 90 9.88 14.68 -11.02
CA ILE A 90 8.88 15.04 -12.03
C ILE A 90 8.56 13.85 -12.94
N GLU A 91 9.57 13.13 -13.42
CA GLU A 91 9.38 11.90 -14.19
C GLU A 91 8.62 10.84 -13.40
N ASN A 92 8.94 10.64 -12.12
CA ASN A 92 8.25 9.64 -11.29
C ASN A 92 6.78 10.04 -11.02
N ARG A 93 6.46 11.33 -10.92
CA ARG A 93 5.07 11.82 -10.93
C ARG A 93 4.39 11.55 -12.28
N LYS A 94 5.02 11.87 -13.42
CA LYS A 94 4.49 11.55 -14.76
C LYS A 94 4.24 10.04 -14.94
N LYS A 95 5.20 9.20 -14.53
CA LYS A 95 5.11 7.73 -14.59
C LYS A 95 3.93 7.19 -13.76
N LYS A 96 3.56 7.81 -12.63
CA LYS A 96 2.33 7.44 -11.89
C LYS A 96 1.06 7.77 -12.68
N ILE A 97 0.96 8.97 -13.25
CA ILE A 97 -0.20 9.37 -14.06
C ILE A 97 -0.35 8.41 -15.26
N MET A 98 0.74 8.16 -15.98
CA MET A 98 0.76 7.24 -17.14
C MET A 98 0.59 5.75 -16.80
N LYS A 99 0.72 5.33 -15.53
CA LYS A 99 0.41 3.95 -15.10
C LYS A 99 -1.10 3.67 -15.07
N ASN A 100 -1.94 4.70 -14.89
CA ASN A 100 -3.39 4.55 -14.86
C ASN A 100 -3.95 4.59 -16.30
N PRO A 101 -4.45 3.47 -16.86
CA PRO A 101 -4.95 3.47 -18.22
C PRO A 101 -6.23 4.32 -18.31
N SER A 102 -6.17 5.41 -19.08
CA SER A 102 -7.28 6.34 -19.34
C SER A 102 -8.42 5.74 -20.17
N THR A 103 -8.28 4.49 -20.63
CA THR A 103 -9.33 3.72 -21.29
C THR A 103 -10.36 3.21 -20.28
N PRO A 104 -11.66 3.57 -20.40
CA PRO A 104 -12.70 3.05 -19.51
C PRO A 104 -12.90 1.54 -19.74
N PHE A 105 -12.76 0.75 -18.68
CA PHE A 105 -13.04 -0.68 -18.66
C PHE A 105 -14.27 -0.98 -17.78
N GLN A 106 -14.99 -2.06 -18.09
CA GLN A 106 -15.94 -2.63 -17.14
C GLN A 106 -15.15 -3.10 -15.90
N ARG A 107 -15.52 -2.65 -14.70
CA ARG A 107 -14.85 -3.02 -13.44
C ARG A 107 -15.86 -3.53 -12.40
N GLY A 108 -15.42 -4.46 -11.56
CA GLY A 108 -16.21 -4.95 -10.43
C GLY A 108 -16.17 -3.98 -9.25
N ILE A 109 -17.02 -2.94 -9.26
CA ILE A 109 -17.06 -1.91 -8.19
C ILE A 109 -17.42 -2.53 -6.81
N ILE A 110 -18.29 -3.54 -6.82
CA ILE A 110 -18.66 -4.30 -5.63
C ILE A 110 -17.68 -5.49 -5.54
N ARG A 111 -16.56 -5.27 -4.85
CA ARG A 111 -15.52 -6.29 -4.62
C ARG A 111 -15.50 -6.72 -3.16
N THR A 112 -15.28 -8.01 -2.93
CA THR A 112 -14.90 -8.56 -1.62
C THR A 112 -13.45 -9.00 -1.73
N LEU A 113 -12.57 -8.34 -0.96
CA LEU A 113 -11.14 -8.60 -0.96
C LEU A 113 -10.75 -9.34 0.33
N ILE A 114 -10.10 -10.50 0.21
CA ILE A 114 -9.46 -11.17 1.34
C ILE A 114 -7.95 -10.92 1.28
N VAL A 115 -7.40 -10.27 2.31
CA VAL A 115 -5.95 -10.08 2.47
C VAL A 115 -5.39 -11.24 3.28
N ILE A 116 -4.50 -12.02 2.66
CA ILE A 116 -3.76 -13.10 3.30
C ILE A 116 -2.35 -12.58 3.62
N ILE A 117 -2.00 -12.56 4.91
CA ILE A 117 -0.72 -12.07 5.43
C ILE A 117 0.16 -13.26 5.81
N ASP A 118 1.41 -13.26 5.34
CA ASP A 118 2.44 -14.15 5.86
C ASP A 118 2.79 -13.78 7.33
N GLY A 119 2.71 -14.79 8.20
CA GLY A 119 3.05 -14.74 9.62
C GLY A 119 4.00 -15.86 10.02
N SER A 120 4.82 -16.34 9.08
CA SER A 120 5.90 -17.30 9.31
C SER A 120 7.13 -16.67 9.97
N SER A 121 8.07 -17.50 10.43
CA SER A 121 9.33 -17.07 11.05
C SER A 121 10.16 -16.08 10.19
N ILE A 122 10.11 -16.21 8.85
CA ILE A 122 10.80 -15.35 7.88
C ILE A 122 10.35 -13.87 7.97
N MET A 123 9.16 -13.62 8.53
CA MET A 123 8.63 -12.27 8.69
C MET A 123 9.21 -11.50 9.90
N ILE A 124 10.05 -12.15 10.72
CA ILE A 124 10.87 -11.52 11.76
C ILE A 124 12.10 -10.80 11.14
N GLU A 125 12.52 -11.14 9.92
CA GLU A 125 13.73 -10.58 9.31
C GLU A 125 13.67 -9.05 9.17
N LYS A 126 14.83 -8.40 9.40
CA LYS A 126 15.01 -6.94 9.51
C LYS A 126 15.31 -6.25 8.18
N ASP A 127 14.95 -6.92 7.09
CA ASP A 127 15.07 -6.48 5.70
C ASP A 127 14.31 -5.16 5.47
N LEU A 128 13.01 -5.17 5.77
CA LEU A 128 12.23 -3.96 6.04
C LEU A 128 12.36 -3.56 7.52
N ARG A 129 12.25 -2.27 7.81
CA ARG A 129 12.37 -1.74 9.19
C ARG A 129 11.01 -1.65 9.89
N PRO A 130 10.90 -1.99 11.19
CA PRO A 130 11.90 -2.69 12.01
C PRO A 130 12.01 -4.19 11.69
N THR A 131 10.93 -4.79 11.16
CA THR A 131 10.88 -6.15 10.58
C THR A 131 9.88 -6.18 9.41
N ARG A 132 9.98 -7.18 8.52
CA ARG A 132 9.00 -7.40 7.43
C ARG A 132 7.56 -7.41 7.93
N PHE A 133 7.26 -8.12 9.04
CA PHE A 133 5.92 -8.16 9.62
C PHE A 133 5.43 -6.79 10.10
N SER A 134 6.24 -6.07 10.87
CA SER A 134 5.80 -4.80 11.46
C SER A 134 5.62 -3.70 10.41
N MET A 135 6.43 -3.73 9.33
CA MET A 135 6.21 -2.87 8.18
C MET A 135 4.91 -3.24 7.43
N THR A 136 4.68 -4.54 7.20
CA THR A 136 3.46 -5.06 6.54
C THR A 136 2.20 -4.65 7.30
N LEU A 137 2.14 -4.82 8.62
CA LEU A 137 1.00 -4.37 9.43
C LEU A 137 0.82 -2.84 9.44
N SER A 138 1.87 -2.07 9.16
CA SER A 138 1.80 -0.60 9.11
C SER A 138 1.26 -0.13 7.75
N LEU A 139 1.84 -0.61 6.64
CA LEU A 139 1.32 -0.34 5.30
C LEU A 139 -0.11 -0.87 5.09
N LEU A 140 -0.48 -1.96 5.78
CA LEU A 140 -1.85 -2.49 5.74
C LEU A 140 -2.87 -1.55 6.42
N GLN A 141 -2.49 -0.79 7.45
CA GLN A 141 -3.40 0.21 8.05
C GLN A 141 -3.69 1.35 7.06
N ASP A 142 -2.65 1.88 6.42
CA ASP A 142 -2.78 2.88 5.36
C ASP A 142 -3.64 2.34 4.20
N PHE A 143 -3.39 1.10 3.77
CA PHE A 143 -4.16 0.44 2.72
C PHE A 143 -5.64 0.25 3.10
N ILE A 144 -5.96 -0.10 4.35
CA ILE A 144 -7.37 -0.22 4.78
C ILE A 144 -8.08 1.13 4.65
N VAL A 145 -7.43 2.23 5.02
CA VAL A 145 -8.00 3.57 4.88
C VAL A 145 -8.22 3.91 3.41
N GLU A 146 -7.19 3.78 2.57
CA GLU A 146 -7.27 4.10 1.13
C GLU A 146 -8.25 3.19 0.37
N PHE A 147 -8.25 1.89 0.67
CA PHE A 147 -9.15 0.90 0.08
C PHE A 147 -10.61 1.26 0.29
N PHE A 148 -11.01 1.55 1.54
CA PHE A 148 -12.37 1.93 1.86
C PHE A 148 -12.69 3.38 1.51
N ASP A 149 -11.70 4.26 1.39
CA ASP A 149 -11.98 5.59 0.87
C ASP A 149 -12.36 5.49 -0.61
N GLN A 150 -11.56 4.87 -1.48
CA GLN A 150 -11.88 4.74 -2.91
C GLN A 150 -13.04 3.76 -3.20
N ASN A 151 -13.20 2.70 -2.38
CA ASN A 151 -14.17 1.62 -2.60
C ASN A 151 -15.14 1.44 -1.41
N PRO A 152 -15.92 2.46 -0.99
CA PRO A 152 -16.72 2.39 0.23
C PRO A 152 -17.76 1.26 0.22
N ILE A 153 -18.29 0.87 -0.95
CA ILE A 153 -19.27 -0.22 -1.07
C ILE A 153 -18.66 -1.63 -1.06
N SER A 154 -17.34 -1.75 -0.94
CA SER A 154 -16.63 -3.02 -0.91
C SER A 154 -16.58 -3.65 0.47
N GLN A 155 -16.06 -4.87 0.53
CA GLN A 155 -15.82 -5.60 1.77
C GLN A 155 -14.37 -6.06 1.85
N LEU A 156 -13.83 -6.12 3.06
CA LEU A 156 -12.50 -6.60 3.36
C LEU A 156 -12.57 -7.75 4.38
N GLY A 157 -11.69 -8.74 4.27
CA GLY A 157 -11.41 -9.73 5.32
C GLY A 157 -9.90 -9.95 5.45
N ILE A 158 -9.42 -10.39 6.62
CA ILE A 158 -7.98 -10.55 6.89
C ILE A 158 -7.70 -11.93 7.50
N VAL A 159 -6.76 -12.66 6.89
CA VAL A 159 -6.29 -14.00 7.30
C VAL A 159 -4.77 -13.96 7.48
N MET A 160 -4.23 -14.68 8.47
CA MET A 160 -2.79 -14.80 8.76
C MET A 160 -2.33 -16.25 8.69
N MET A 161 -1.31 -16.52 7.87
CA MET A 161 -0.65 -17.83 7.81
C MET A 161 0.39 -17.92 8.93
N ARG A 162 0.25 -18.85 9.89
CA ARG A 162 1.16 -18.99 11.04
C ARG A 162 1.15 -20.44 11.53
N ASN A 163 2.30 -20.99 11.92
CA ASN A 163 2.42 -22.36 12.42
C ASN A 163 1.80 -23.43 11.48
N GLY A 164 1.92 -23.26 10.16
CA GLY A 164 1.36 -24.17 9.14
C GLY A 164 -0.16 -24.09 8.96
N VAL A 165 -0.86 -23.18 9.67
CA VAL A 165 -2.32 -23.04 9.60
C VAL A 165 -2.75 -21.62 9.23
N ALA A 166 -3.95 -21.51 8.66
CA ALA A 166 -4.61 -20.24 8.41
C ALA A 166 -5.42 -19.80 9.64
N ASN A 167 -5.20 -18.56 10.09
CA ASN A 167 -5.88 -17.98 11.25
C ASN A 167 -6.70 -16.78 10.80
N LEU A 168 -7.99 -16.76 11.11
CA LEU A 168 -8.84 -15.60 10.84
C LEU A 168 -8.48 -14.45 11.80
N VAL A 169 -8.09 -13.30 11.25
CA VAL A 169 -7.76 -12.08 12.01
C VAL A 169 -8.95 -11.15 12.10
N SER A 170 -9.68 -11.01 10.98
CA SER A 170 -10.77 -10.06 10.81
C SER A 170 -11.78 -10.65 9.83
N GLU A 171 -13.03 -10.80 10.28
CA GLU A 171 -14.14 -11.31 9.46
C GLU A 171 -14.46 -10.35 8.30
N VAL A 172 -15.21 -10.83 7.31
CA VAL A 172 -15.60 -10.00 6.16
C VAL A 172 -16.53 -8.87 6.62
N ASN A 173 -16.10 -7.62 6.46
CA ASN A 173 -16.83 -6.44 6.91
C ASN A 173 -16.65 -5.26 5.93
N GLY A 174 -17.51 -4.25 6.05
CA GLY A 174 -17.43 -2.98 5.33
C GLY A 174 -16.97 -1.80 6.20
N SER A 175 -16.53 -2.07 7.43
CA SER A 175 -16.15 -1.04 8.42
C SER A 175 -14.64 -0.91 8.55
N PRO A 176 -14.01 0.21 8.14
CA PRO A 176 -12.55 0.38 8.18
C PRO A 176 -11.99 0.21 9.59
N GLN A 177 -12.68 0.77 10.59
CA GLN A 177 -12.23 0.77 11.99
C GLN A 177 -12.17 -0.66 12.57
N TYR A 178 -13.12 -1.54 12.20
CA TYR A 178 -13.09 -2.94 12.63
C TYR A 178 -11.80 -3.66 12.18
N HIS A 179 -11.35 -3.40 10.95
CA HIS A 179 -10.10 -3.97 10.44
C HIS A 179 -8.86 -3.28 11.05
N ILE A 180 -8.87 -1.95 11.17
CA ILE A 180 -7.77 -1.17 11.77
C ILE A 180 -7.54 -1.61 13.22
N ASP A 181 -8.59 -1.77 14.03
CA ASP A 181 -8.46 -2.21 15.41
C ASP A 181 -7.95 -3.66 15.52
N LYS A 182 -8.33 -4.55 14.60
CA LYS A 182 -7.76 -5.92 14.58
C LYS A 182 -6.27 -5.91 14.18
N VAL A 183 -5.86 -5.08 13.23
CA VAL A 183 -4.43 -4.92 12.87
C VAL A 183 -3.64 -4.24 14.00
N ARG A 184 -4.24 -3.27 14.70
CA ARG A 184 -3.69 -2.64 15.91
C ARG A 184 -3.53 -3.65 17.05
N GLN A 185 -4.52 -4.52 17.26
CA GLN A 185 -4.47 -5.63 18.24
C GLN A 185 -3.36 -6.63 17.90
N LEU A 186 -3.15 -6.98 16.61
CA LEU A 186 -1.99 -7.78 16.17
C LEU A 186 -0.67 -7.09 16.49
N LYS A 187 -0.50 -5.82 16.08
CA LYS A 187 0.75 -5.06 16.27
C LYS A 187 1.08 -4.86 17.76
N ALA A 188 0.08 -4.59 18.60
CA ALA A 188 0.26 -4.43 20.05
C ALA A 188 0.58 -5.75 20.77
N ARG A 189 0.06 -6.89 20.30
CA ARG A 189 0.30 -8.23 20.88
C ARG A 189 1.35 -9.04 20.09
N GLN A 190 2.12 -8.38 19.22
CA GLN A 190 3.11 -8.99 18.33
C GLN A 190 4.17 -9.78 19.10
N HIS A 191 4.68 -9.28 20.23
CA HIS A 191 5.77 -9.94 20.97
C HIS A 191 5.32 -11.06 21.92
N ASN A 192 4.01 -11.29 22.10
CA ASN A 192 3.51 -12.23 23.11
C ASN A 192 2.61 -13.34 22.54
N ARG A 193 1.72 -13.03 21.58
CA ARG A 193 0.68 -13.98 21.10
C ARG A 193 0.64 -14.13 19.58
N PHE A 194 0.97 -13.08 18.85
CA PHE A 194 0.92 -13.05 17.38
C PHE A 194 2.30 -12.83 16.76
N GLU A 195 3.35 -13.31 17.42
CA GLU A 195 4.71 -13.27 16.86
C GLU A 195 4.76 -14.17 15.61
N PRO A 196 5.33 -13.73 14.48
CA PRO A 196 5.43 -14.57 13.29
C PRO A 196 6.28 -15.81 13.56
N GLN A 197 5.68 -17.00 13.43
CA GLN A 197 6.27 -18.27 13.88
C GLN A 197 5.82 -19.43 12.99
N GLY A 198 6.67 -20.46 12.93
CA GLY A 198 6.49 -21.62 12.04
C GLY A 198 6.43 -21.23 10.57
N ASP A 199 5.76 -22.07 9.78
CA ASP A 199 5.71 -21.97 8.32
C ASP A 199 4.39 -21.35 7.83
N PRO A 200 4.32 -20.83 6.59
CA PRO A 200 3.08 -20.39 5.97
C PRO A 200 2.41 -21.53 5.19
N SER A 201 1.08 -21.56 5.17
CA SER A 201 0.27 -22.50 4.36
C SER A 201 -0.65 -21.73 3.41
N LEU A 202 -0.34 -21.80 2.12
CA LEU A 202 -1.15 -21.20 1.06
C LEU A 202 -2.45 -21.99 0.85
N GLN A 203 -2.42 -23.32 0.87
CA GLN A 203 -3.62 -24.14 0.71
C GLN A 203 -4.68 -23.82 1.78
N ASN A 204 -4.32 -23.88 3.07
CA ASN A 204 -5.26 -23.64 4.16
C ASN A 204 -5.84 -22.20 4.13
N SER A 205 -5.02 -21.22 3.73
CA SER A 205 -5.46 -19.81 3.70
C SER A 205 -6.29 -19.48 2.46
N LEU A 206 -6.02 -20.10 1.31
CA LEU A 206 -6.85 -20.00 0.11
C LEU A 206 -8.20 -20.72 0.28
N GLU A 207 -8.26 -21.85 0.99
CA GLU A 207 -9.52 -22.55 1.31
C GLU A 207 -10.37 -21.76 2.32
N MET A 208 -9.75 -21.16 3.33
CA MET A 208 -10.40 -20.22 4.24
C MET A 208 -10.93 -18.98 3.48
N ALA A 209 -10.11 -18.34 2.65
CA ALA A 209 -10.53 -17.19 1.85
C ALA A 209 -11.67 -17.54 0.88
N ARG A 210 -11.61 -18.70 0.22
CA ARG A 210 -12.66 -19.22 -0.68
C ARG A 210 -14.00 -19.39 0.06
N SER A 211 -13.99 -20.01 1.24
CA SER A 211 -15.22 -20.20 2.02
C SER A 211 -15.81 -18.87 2.53
N MET A 212 -14.96 -17.93 2.95
CA MET A 212 -15.38 -16.56 3.27
C MET A 212 -16.01 -15.86 2.06
N LEU A 213 -15.42 -15.97 0.87
CA LEU A 213 -15.91 -15.37 -0.37
C LEU A 213 -17.23 -15.97 -0.88
N ALA A 214 -17.61 -17.17 -0.44
CA ALA A 214 -18.83 -17.84 -0.88
C ALA A 214 -20.12 -17.34 -0.19
N TYR A 215 -20.03 -16.71 0.99
CA TYR A 215 -21.19 -16.51 1.88
C TYR A 215 -21.75 -15.07 1.93
N ASN A 216 -21.00 -14.06 1.48
CA ASN A 216 -21.26 -12.65 1.88
C ASN A 216 -22.53 -11.99 1.34
N PHE A 217 -23.24 -12.62 0.38
CA PHE A 217 -24.41 -12.01 -0.29
C PHE A 217 -25.64 -12.95 -0.35
N GLY A 218 -25.96 -13.54 0.81
CA GLY A 218 -27.26 -14.16 1.09
C GLY A 218 -27.49 -15.55 0.47
N SER A 219 -28.67 -16.12 0.73
CA SER A 219 -28.98 -17.53 0.45
C SER A 219 -28.95 -17.93 -1.03
N ASN A 220 -28.98 -16.98 -1.96
CA ASN A 220 -28.94 -17.24 -3.40
C ASN A 220 -27.49 -17.21 -3.92
N ILE A 221 -26.73 -18.25 -3.59
CA ILE A 221 -25.32 -18.47 -3.95
C ILE A 221 -25.02 -18.28 -5.46
N ASN A 222 -26.03 -18.42 -6.32
CA ASN A 222 -25.91 -18.49 -7.77
C ASN A 222 -26.24 -17.20 -8.55
N GLU A 223 -26.52 -16.08 -7.87
CA GLU A 223 -27.06 -14.86 -8.54
C GLU A 223 -26.23 -13.58 -8.32
N ASN A 224 -25.40 -13.51 -7.28
CA ASN A 224 -24.61 -12.32 -6.96
C ASN A 224 -23.16 -12.43 -7.49
N LYS A 225 -22.94 -11.97 -8.73
CA LYS A 225 -21.58 -11.80 -9.31
C LYS A 225 -20.86 -10.58 -8.74
N ASN A 226 -20.42 -10.69 -7.51
CA ASN A 226 -19.51 -9.71 -6.91
C ASN A 226 -18.07 -10.08 -7.28
N SER A 227 -17.17 -9.09 -7.38
CA SER A 227 -15.76 -9.39 -7.67
C SER A 227 -15.13 -10.07 -6.46
N LYS A 228 -14.73 -11.34 -6.62
CA LYS A 228 -14.11 -12.14 -5.57
C LYS A 228 -12.60 -12.07 -5.72
N GLU A 229 -11.93 -11.46 -4.75
CA GLU A 229 -10.52 -11.13 -4.87
C GLU A 229 -9.72 -11.57 -3.64
N ILE A 230 -8.52 -12.08 -3.87
CA ILE A 230 -7.56 -12.44 -2.82
C ILE A 230 -6.25 -11.70 -3.09
N LEU A 231 -5.73 -11.00 -2.08
CA LEU A 231 -4.40 -10.38 -2.08
C LEU A 231 -3.50 -11.15 -1.11
N VAL A 232 -2.49 -11.83 -1.62
CA VAL A 232 -1.50 -12.55 -0.78
C VAL A 232 -0.24 -11.70 -0.63
N ILE A 233 0.11 -11.34 0.60
CA ILE A 233 1.40 -10.75 0.94
C ILE A 233 2.29 -11.88 1.45
N PHE A 234 3.23 -12.33 0.62
CA PHE A 234 4.02 -13.55 0.81
C PHE A 234 5.49 -13.22 1.08
N GLY A 235 5.98 -13.53 2.27
CA GLY A 235 7.35 -13.24 2.69
C GLY A 235 8.32 -14.40 2.47
N ALA A 236 7.82 -15.63 2.68
CA ALA A 236 8.57 -16.86 2.49
C ALA A 236 8.90 -17.16 1.01
N LEU A 237 9.82 -18.10 0.82
CA LEU A 237 10.16 -18.68 -0.49
C LEU A 237 9.61 -20.11 -0.67
N PHE A 238 8.91 -20.63 0.34
CA PHE A 238 8.28 -21.94 0.36
C PHE A 238 6.94 -21.88 1.11
N THR A 239 6.13 -22.92 1.00
CA THR A 239 4.91 -23.10 1.82
C THR A 239 4.81 -24.55 2.30
N SER A 240 4.28 -24.74 3.51
CA SER A 240 4.07 -26.05 4.13
C SER A 240 2.58 -26.38 4.11
N ASP A 241 2.12 -26.99 3.01
CA ASP A 241 0.72 -27.33 2.77
C ASP A 241 0.42 -28.82 3.00
N PRO A 242 -0.79 -29.18 3.48
CA PRO A 242 -1.14 -30.56 3.83
C PRO A 242 -1.47 -31.45 2.62
N GLY A 243 -1.60 -30.89 1.41
CA GLY A 243 -2.02 -31.61 0.21
C GLY A 243 -1.62 -30.94 -1.09
N ASP A 244 -2.32 -31.30 -2.16
CA ASP A 244 -2.05 -30.85 -3.52
C ASP A 244 -2.74 -29.52 -3.81
N ILE A 245 -1.98 -28.42 -3.69
CA ILE A 245 -2.45 -27.06 -3.93
C ILE A 245 -3.01 -26.84 -5.34
N HIS A 246 -2.62 -27.60 -6.38
CA HIS A 246 -3.15 -27.40 -7.73
C HIS A 246 -4.65 -27.69 -7.79
N LYS A 247 -5.16 -28.62 -6.98
CA LYS A 247 -6.61 -28.85 -6.80
C LYS A 247 -7.31 -27.65 -6.15
N THR A 248 -6.63 -26.93 -5.27
CA THR A 248 -7.16 -25.69 -4.66
C THR A 248 -7.15 -24.56 -5.69
N ILE A 249 -6.15 -24.49 -6.59
CA ILE A 249 -6.15 -23.57 -7.74
C ILE A 249 -7.30 -23.89 -8.71
N ASP A 250 -7.54 -25.16 -9.04
CA ASP A 250 -8.68 -25.60 -9.88
C ASP A 250 -10.01 -25.12 -9.30
N ASN A 251 -10.17 -25.21 -7.98
CA ASN A 251 -11.34 -24.76 -7.24
C ASN A 251 -11.50 -23.22 -7.23
N LEU A 252 -10.42 -22.46 -7.05
CA LEU A 252 -10.46 -20.99 -7.14
C LEU A 252 -10.86 -20.50 -8.53
N VAL A 253 -10.30 -21.14 -9.58
CA VAL A 253 -10.66 -20.89 -10.99
C VAL A 253 -12.13 -21.20 -11.25
N LYS A 254 -12.62 -22.34 -10.75
CA LYS A 254 -14.03 -22.76 -10.91
C LYS A 254 -15.02 -21.79 -10.28
N ASP A 255 -14.66 -21.20 -9.14
CA ASP A 255 -15.53 -20.29 -8.38
C ASP A 255 -15.36 -18.81 -8.81
N GLU A 256 -14.60 -18.57 -9.88
CA GLU A 256 -14.27 -17.26 -10.48
C GLU A 256 -13.60 -16.27 -9.50
N ILE A 257 -12.66 -16.77 -8.68
CA ILE A 257 -11.88 -15.98 -7.71
C ILE A 257 -10.57 -15.52 -8.35
N LYS A 258 -10.31 -14.21 -8.38
CA LYS A 258 -9.06 -13.60 -8.89
C LYS A 258 -8.04 -13.47 -7.74
N VAL A 259 -6.77 -13.79 -8.00
CA VAL A 259 -5.69 -13.72 -6.97
C VAL A 259 -4.57 -12.80 -7.45
N LYS A 260 -4.14 -11.88 -6.57
CA LYS A 260 -2.95 -11.04 -6.71
C LYS A 260 -1.93 -11.41 -5.63
N VAL A 261 -0.65 -11.44 -5.96
CA VAL A 261 0.43 -11.76 -5.01
C VAL A 261 1.46 -10.62 -4.96
N ILE A 262 1.92 -10.29 -3.76
CA ILE A 262 3.06 -9.42 -3.49
C ILE A 262 4.12 -10.27 -2.77
N GLY A 263 5.22 -10.58 -3.44
CA GLY A 263 6.36 -11.30 -2.85
C GLY A 263 7.36 -10.34 -2.21
N LEU A 264 7.78 -10.61 -0.98
CA LEU A 264 8.71 -9.70 -0.26
C LEU A 264 10.20 -9.92 -0.58
N SER A 265 10.56 -11.01 -1.28
CA SER A 265 11.96 -11.36 -1.55
C SER A 265 12.22 -11.82 -3.00
N ALA A 266 11.41 -12.75 -3.52
CA ALA A 266 11.57 -13.29 -4.87
C ALA A 266 10.23 -13.82 -5.44
N GLN A 267 10.25 -14.23 -6.71
CA GLN A 267 9.12 -14.96 -7.32
C GLN A 267 9.16 -16.46 -6.94
N VAL A 268 8.01 -16.98 -6.50
CA VAL A 268 7.79 -18.41 -6.23
C VAL A 268 6.92 -18.99 -7.34
N ALA A 269 7.36 -20.10 -7.95
CA ALA A 269 6.72 -20.66 -9.14
C ALA A 269 5.22 -20.99 -8.94
N ILE A 270 4.85 -21.55 -7.78
CA ILE A 270 3.45 -21.83 -7.42
C ILE A 270 2.62 -20.53 -7.32
N CYS A 271 3.17 -19.45 -6.74
CA CYS A 271 2.49 -18.16 -6.70
C CYS A 271 2.27 -17.59 -8.11
N GLN A 272 3.23 -17.76 -9.02
CA GLN A 272 3.08 -17.38 -10.42
C GLN A 272 2.04 -18.24 -11.15
N GLU A 273 1.92 -19.54 -10.83
CA GLU A 273 0.84 -20.40 -11.35
C GLU A 273 -0.53 -19.97 -10.82
N ILE A 274 -0.68 -19.80 -9.50
CA ILE A 274 -1.93 -19.32 -8.86
C ILE A 274 -2.42 -18.06 -9.58
N VAL A 275 -1.54 -17.07 -9.75
CA VAL A 275 -1.83 -15.81 -10.44
C VAL A 275 -2.19 -16.02 -11.90
N ASN A 276 -1.39 -16.78 -12.65
CA ASN A 276 -1.63 -16.99 -14.08
C ASN A 276 -2.94 -17.74 -14.35
N ARG A 277 -3.28 -18.71 -13.51
CA ARG A 277 -4.50 -19.50 -13.66
C ARG A 277 -5.73 -18.69 -13.22
N THR A 278 -5.72 -18.11 -12.02
CA THR A 278 -6.90 -17.37 -11.52
C THR A 278 -7.27 -16.13 -12.35
N ASN A 279 -6.30 -15.45 -12.98
CA ASN A 279 -6.57 -14.27 -13.81
C ASN A 279 -6.72 -14.55 -15.32
N TYR A 280 -6.17 -15.66 -15.84
CA TYR A 280 -6.18 -15.94 -17.29
C TYR A 280 -6.65 -17.35 -17.70
N SER A 281 -7.22 -18.19 -16.81
CA SER A 281 -7.57 -19.60 -17.16
C SER A 281 -8.54 -19.76 -18.34
N LYS A 282 -9.32 -18.74 -18.72
CA LYS A 282 -10.18 -18.77 -19.91
C LYS A 282 -9.37 -18.66 -21.23
N TYR A 283 -8.06 -18.35 -21.16
CA TYR A 283 -7.23 -17.93 -22.30
C TYR A 283 -5.97 -18.80 -22.51
N LYS A 284 -6.15 -20.11 -22.79
CA LYS A 284 -5.05 -21.07 -23.05
C LYS A 284 -4.02 -20.66 -24.11
N HIS A 285 -4.31 -19.66 -24.96
CA HIS A 285 -3.43 -19.19 -26.04
C HIS A 285 -2.85 -17.77 -25.84
N ARG A 286 -3.03 -17.15 -24.65
CA ARG A 286 -2.45 -15.83 -24.34
C ARG A 286 -1.81 -15.77 -22.94
N VAL A 287 -0.98 -16.76 -22.62
CA VAL A 287 0.12 -16.52 -21.68
C VAL A 287 1.08 -15.55 -22.37
N ALA A 288 1.35 -14.40 -21.75
CA ALA A 288 2.34 -13.46 -22.28
C ALA A 288 3.73 -14.11 -22.27
N ALA A 289 4.46 -14.04 -23.38
CA ALA A 289 5.83 -14.57 -23.45
C ALA A 289 6.85 -13.75 -22.65
N SER A 290 6.44 -12.61 -22.09
CA SER A 290 7.17 -11.89 -21.04
C SER A 290 6.71 -12.42 -19.67
N GLY A 291 7.64 -12.91 -18.85
CA GLY A 291 7.37 -13.62 -17.60
C GLY A 291 6.75 -12.81 -16.46
N SER A 292 6.44 -11.53 -16.67
CA SER A 292 5.77 -10.68 -15.68
C SER A 292 4.26 -10.68 -15.89
N SER A 293 3.51 -11.36 -15.01
CA SER A 293 2.10 -11.02 -14.84
C SER A 293 1.98 -9.78 -13.96
N ASN A 294 1.19 -8.79 -14.39
CA ASN A 294 0.89 -7.57 -13.62
C ASN A 294 0.29 -7.85 -12.23
N TYR A 295 -0.18 -9.08 -11.98
CA TYR A 295 -0.79 -9.50 -10.73
C TYR A 295 0.17 -10.29 -9.80
N TYR A 296 1.46 -10.42 -10.16
CA TYR A 296 2.52 -10.85 -9.23
C TYR A 296 3.65 -9.82 -9.19
N GLY A 297 3.59 -8.92 -8.20
CA GLY A 297 4.69 -7.99 -7.90
C GLY A 297 5.70 -8.61 -6.93
N VAL A 298 6.98 -8.26 -7.07
CA VAL A 298 8.01 -8.48 -6.04
C VAL A 298 8.52 -7.12 -5.58
N ILE A 299 8.63 -6.93 -4.27
CA ILE A 299 9.10 -5.64 -3.72
C ILE A 299 10.59 -5.44 -4.03
N MET A 300 11.00 -4.18 -4.15
CA MET A 300 12.43 -3.81 -4.30
C MET A 300 12.92 -2.95 -3.12
N ASN A 301 12.00 -2.20 -2.51
CA ASN A 301 12.20 -1.38 -1.33
C ASN A 301 10.81 -1.07 -0.71
N GLU A 302 10.80 -0.35 0.40
CA GLU A 302 9.58 0.04 1.13
C GLU A 302 8.59 0.85 0.25
N ALA A 303 9.10 1.76 -0.58
CA ALA A 303 8.28 2.58 -1.47
C ALA A 303 7.59 1.75 -2.57
N HIS A 304 8.29 0.78 -3.16
CA HIS A 304 7.72 -0.15 -4.14
C HIS A 304 6.71 -1.12 -3.48
N PHE A 305 6.93 -1.53 -2.23
CA PHE A 305 5.93 -2.30 -1.48
C PHE A 305 4.65 -1.47 -1.25
N ARG A 306 4.77 -0.20 -0.84
CA ARG A 306 3.63 0.72 -0.75
C ARG A 306 2.93 0.88 -2.10
N GLU A 307 3.67 1.02 -3.19
CA GLU A 307 3.10 1.17 -4.55
C GLU A 307 2.30 -0.07 -4.97
N LEU A 308 2.88 -1.28 -4.87
CA LEU A 308 2.20 -2.54 -5.20
C LEU A 308 0.94 -2.80 -4.34
N LEU A 309 0.99 -2.37 -3.07
CA LEU A 309 -0.15 -2.47 -2.17
C LEU A 309 -1.27 -1.49 -2.58
N MET A 310 -0.93 -0.22 -2.86
CA MET A 310 -1.91 0.79 -3.27
C MET A 310 -2.48 0.55 -4.68
N ASP A 311 -1.70 -0.03 -5.61
CA ASP A 311 -2.20 -0.56 -6.89
C ASP A 311 -3.28 -1.65 -6.71
N SER A 312 -3.40 -2.24 -5.51
CA SER A 312 -4.48 -3.20 -5.17
C SER A 312 -5.78 -2.51 -4.72
N VAL A 313 -5.78 -1.19 -4.50
CA VAL A 313 -6.99 -0.38 -4.21
C VAL A 313 -7.86 -0.23 -5.45
N ILE A 314 -7.26 -0.14 -6.64
CA ILE A 314 -7.99 0.01 -7.90
C ILE A 314 -8.71 -1.32 -8.24
N PRO A 315 -10.03 -1.32 -8.49
CA PRO A 315 -10.76 -2.52 -8.90
C PRO A 315 -10.20 -3.15 -10.18
N LEU A 316 -10.02 -4.48 -10.15
CA LEU A 316 -9.52 -5.23 -11.29
C LEU A 316 -10.46 -5.07 -12.50
N PRO A 317 -9.92 -4.90 -13.72
CA PRO A 317 -10.73 -4.89 -14.92
C PRO A 317 -11.38 -6.26 -15.16
N ILE A 318 -12.59 -6.23 -15.70
CA ILE A 318 -13.22 -7.38 -16.34
C ILE A 318 -12.62 -7.46 -17.75
N THR A 319 -12.21 -8.65 -18.18
CA THR A 319 -11.54 -8.80 -19.48
C THR A 319 -12.57 -8.70 -20.61
N ALA A 320 -12.22 -8.10 -21.75
CA ALA A 320 -13.19 -7.80 -22.81
C ALA A 320 -13.98 -9.03 -23.31
N ILE A 321 -13.35 -10.22 -23.30
CA ILE A 321 -14.01 -11.47 -23.69
C ILE A 321 -14.93 -12.01 -22.57
N GLU A 322 -14.69 -11.67 -21.30
CA GLU A 322 -15.70 -11.86 -20.24
C GLU A 322 -16.92 -10.96 -20.50
N THR A 323 -16.71 -9.71 -20.88
CA THR A 323 -17.81 -8.80 -21.29
C THR A 323 -18.59 -9.35 -22.49
N GLU A 324 -17.91 -9.88 -23.52
CA GLU A 324 -18.56 -10.54 -24.66
C GLU A 324 -19.35 -11.79 -24.25
N ILE A 325 -18.82 -12.61 -23.35
CA ILE A 325 -19.51 -13.80 -22.81
C ILE A 325 -20.73 -13.39 -21.97
N GLU A 326 -20.65 -12.31 -21.19
CA GLU A 326 -21.78 -11.79 -20.42
C GLU A 326 -22.89 -11.21 -21.32
N GLN A 327 -22.53 -10.45 -22.35
CA GLN A 327 -23.46 -9.90 -23.34
C GLN A 327 -24.20 -10.99 -24.13
N ASN A 328 -23.53 -12.10 -24.45
CA ASN A 328 -24.15 -13.26 -25.10
C ASN A 328 -24.87 -14.21 -24.12
N SER A 329 -24.85 -13.93 -22.81
CA SER A 329 -25.53 -14.76 -21.81
C SER A 329 -27.02 -14.38 -21.67
N PRO A 330 -27.95 -15.35 -21.59
CA PRO A 330 -29.39 -15.06 -21.48
C PRO A 330 -29.82 -14.47 -20.13
N LYS A 331 -28.88 -14.20 -19.22
CA LYS A 331 -29.12 -13.58 -17.91
C LYS A 331 -28.71 -12.11 -17.84
N GLY A 332 -27.94 -11.60 -18.80
CA GLY A 332 -27.43 -10.23 -18.81
C GLY A 332 -26.52 -9.90 -17.61
N VAL A 333 -26.35 -8.61 -17.34
CA VAL A 333 -25.61 -8.10 -16.17
C VAL A 333 -26.51 -8.16 -14.93
N PRO A 334 -26.08 -8.77 -13.80
CA PRO A 334 -26.92 -8.94 -12.63
C PRO A 334 -27.22 -7.61 -11.92
N LEU A 335 -28.50 -7.37 -11.63
CA LEU A 335 -28.98 -6.14 -10.99
C LEU A 335 -29.17 -6.35 -9.48
N ILE A 336 -28.22 -5.85 -8.68
CA ILE A 336 -28.29 -5.93 -7.21
C ILE A 336 -29.25 -4.87 -6.66
N LYS A 337 -30.26 -5.30 -5.90
CA LYS A 337 -31.18 -4.41 -5.20
C LYS A 337 -30.48 -3.75 -4.01
N MET A 338 -30.46 -2.41 -3.99
CA MET A 338 -29.89 -1.61 -2.90
C MET A 338 -30.97 -0.73 -2.24
N GLY A 339 -30.71 -0.29 -1.01
CA GLY A 339 -31.57 0.64 -0.28
C GLY A 339 -30.81 1.92 0.11
N PHE A 340 -31.40 3.08 -0.21
CA PHE A 340 -30.96 4.36 0.32
C PHE A 340 -31.72 4.65 1.62
N PRO A 341 -31.07 4.63 2.80
CA PRO A 341 -31.74 4.79 4.08
C PRO A 341 -31.87 6.27 4.45
N LEU A 342 -32.93 6.61 5.19
CA LEU A 342 -33.10 7.97 5.71
C LEU A 342 -32.24 8.19 6.97
N LYS A 343 -31.57 9.33 7.04
CA LYS A 343 -30.80 9.77 8.22
C LYS A 343 -31.77 10.25 9.30
N ILE A 344 -31.87 9.50 10.40
CA ILE A 344 -32.58 9.94 11.61
C ILE A 344 -31.63 10.85 12.40
N GLN A 345 -32.04 12.11 12.58
CA GLN A 345 -31.49 12.97 13.62
C GLN A 345 -32.51 13.03 14.77
N PRO A 346 -32.08 12.96 16.05
CA PRO A 346 -32.97 13.21 17.17
C PRO A 346 -33.34 14.70 17.17
N LEU A 347 -34.60 15.03 16.87
CA LEU A 347 -35.07 16.42 16.93
C LEU A 347 -35.07 16.91 18.38
N GLN A 348 -34.16 17.85 18.69
CA GLN A 348 -34.29 18.80 19.79
C GLN A 348 -34.81 20.12 19.24
N THR A 349 -36.10 20.17 18.91
CA THR A 349 -36.77 21.38 18.41
C THR A 349 -37.85 21.82 19.40
N SER A 350 -37.48 22.71 20.34
CA SER A 350 -38.41 23.31 21.30
C SER A 350 -39.24 24.43 20.66
N VAL A 351 -40.01 24.08 19.63
CA VAL A 351 -40.85 24.99 18.86
C VAL A 351 -42.30 24.53 18.99
N ASN A 352 -43.15 25.37 19.61
CA ASN A 352 -44.59 25.21 19.75
C ASN A 352 -45.09 24.04 20.64
N SER A 353 -44.60 23.99 21.89
CA SER A 353 -45.22 23.32 23.05
C SER A 353 -45.44 21.79 23.02
N SER A 354 -45.21 21.11 21.90
CA SER A 354 -45.28 19.64 21.81
C SER A 354 -43.90 19.02 22.07
N VAL A 355 -43.66 18.57 23.31
CA VAL A 355 -42.44 17.83 23.66
C VAL A 355 -42.50 16.43 23.03
N THR A 356 -41.91 16.27 21.85
CA THR A 356 -41.67 14.96 21.25
C THR A 356 -40.59 14.22 22.04
N VAL A 357 -41.00 13.49 23.06
CA VAL A 357 -40.11 12.65 23.87
C VAL A 357 -39.43 11.62 22.95
N ASN A 358 -38.12 11.76 22.76
CA ASN A 358 -37.32 10.77 22.06
C ASN A 358 -37.17 9.53 22.94
N PHE A 359 -38.13 8.60 22.82
CA PHE A 359 -38.02 7.26 23.41
C PHE A 359 -36.70 6.59 22.95
N PRO A 360 -36.03 5.82 23.83
CA PRO A 360 -34.80 5.10 23.47
C PRO A 360 -35.06 4.13 22.31
N GLN A 361 -34.14 4.09 21.35
CA GLN A 361 -34.31 3.36 20.08
C GLN A 361 -33.22 2.30 19.93
N LEU A 362 -33.63 1.04 19.82
CA LEU A 362 -32.71 -0.09 19.65
C LEU A 362 -32.12 -0.12 18.22
N CYS A 363 -30.82 -0.35 18.13
CA CYS A 363 -30.09 -0.54 16.87
C CYS A 363 -29.79 -2.04 16.70
N ALA A 364 -30.42 -2.71 15.72
CA ALA A 364 -30.29 -4.16 15.56
C ALA A 364 -28.90 -4.63 15.08
N CYS A 365 -27.96 -3.70 14.86
CA CYS A 365 -26.54 -4.02 14.66
C CYS A 365 -25.85 -4.50 15.94
N HIS A 366 -26.38 -4.14 17.12
CA HIS A 366 -25.75 -4.43 18.42
C HIS A 366 -26.78 -4.96 19.44
N PRO A 367 -27.41 -6.13 19.18
CA PRO A 367 -28.49 -6.66 20.03
C PRO A 367 -28.03 -7.03 21.45
N THR A 368 -26.72 -7.17 21.68
CA THR A 368 -26.11 -7.54 22.96
C THR A 368 -25.52 -6.38 23.75
N GLN A 369 -25.44 -5.15 23.22
CA GLN A 369 -24.89 -4.00 23.94
C GLN A 369 -25.75 -3.66 25.17
N GLY A 370 -25.32 -4.15 26.34
CA GLY A 370 -26.06 -4.09 27.60
C GLY A 370 -26.31 -5.44 28.27
N SER A 371 -26.01 -6.58 27.62
CA SER A 371 -26.02 -7.90 28.27
C SER A 371 -24.86 -8.03 29.27
N ASN A 372 -24.98 -8.96 30.23
CA ASN A 372 -23.88 -9.24 31.16
C ASN A 372 -22.67 -9.91 30.49
N GLU A 373 -22.81 -10.47 29.28
CA GLU A 373 -21.72 -11.12 28.55
C GLU A 373 -20.75 -10.08 27.98
N SER A 374 -21.26 -8.90 27.57
CA SER A 374 -20.45 -7.75 27.14
C SER A 374 -19.55 -7.14 28.22
N LYS A 375 -19.57 -7.68 29.46
CA LYS A 375 -18.63 -7.31 30.54
C LYS A 375 -17.35 -8.15 30.56
N ASN A 376 -17.32 -9.26 29.83
CA ASN A 376 -16.18 -10.18 29.82
C ASN A 376 -15.13 -9.83 28.74
N ASP A 377 -15.52 -9.10 27.69
CA ASP A 377 -14.54 -8.44 26.80
C ASP A 377 -14.04 -7.16 27.46
N SER A 378 -12.81 -7.20 27.97
CA SER A 378 -12.17 -6.11 28.72
C SER A 378 -11.59 -5.00 27.83
N ASP A 379 -12.40 -4.51 26.88
CA ASP A 379 -12.09 -3.35 26.01
C ASP A 379 -12.83 -2.09 26.55
N PRO A 380 -12.22 -1.31 27.48
CA PRO A 380 -12.90 -0.19 28.15
C PRO A 380 -13.34 0.95 27.21
N ASN A 381 -12.85 0.97 25.97
CA ASN A 381 -13.19 2.00 24.98
C ASN A 381 -14.54 1.78 24.27
N GLN A 382 -15.19 0.62 24.40
CA GLN A 382 -16.51 0.39 23.79
C GLN A 382 -17.68 1.00 24.59
N MET A 383 -17.44 1.56 25.79
CA MET A 383 -18.51 2.08 26.66
C MET A 383 -19.00 3.51 26.31
N ASN A 384 -18.51 4.14 25.24
CA ASN A 384 -18.89 5.50 24.83
C ASN A 384 -20.24 5.57 24.06
N ALA A 385 -21.29 4.96 24.61
CA ALA A 385 -22.62 4.86 24.01
C ALA A 385 -23.61 5.90 24.57
N SER A 386 -23.30 7.21 24.53
CA SER A 386 -24.23 8.25 25.03
C SER A 386 -24.03 9.69 24.51
N SER A 387 -23.65 9.90 23.24
CA SER A 387 -23.84 11.22 22.59
C SER A 387 -23.96 11.14 21.06
N GLY A 388 -25.11 11.56 20.53
CA GLY A 388 -25.25 11.94 19.12
C GLY A 388 -25.28 10.83 18.07
N VAL A 389 -25.65 9.59 18.41
CA VAL A 389 -25.73 8.48 17.43
C VAL A 389 -26.74 8.79 16.32
N ILE A 390 -26.22 9.13 15.15
CA ILE A 390 -26.97 9.27 13.90
C ILE A 390 -27.41 7.86 13.47
N GLY A 391 -28.71 7.57 13.56
CA GLY A 391 -29.26 6.30 13.09
C GLY A 391 -29.69 6.38 11.62
N TYR A 392 -29.51 5.32 10.86
CA TYR A 392 -30.00 5.22 9.47
C TYR A 392 -31.15 4.23 9.37
N GLN A 393 -32.26 4.63 8.75
CA GLN A 393 -33.46 3.80 8.65
C GLN A 393 -33.52 3.03 7.34
N CYS A 394 -33.52 1.69 7.42
CA CYS A 394 -33.71 0.81 6.27
C CYS A 394 -35.06 1.08 5.58
N PRO A 395 -35.10 1.33 4.26
CA PRO A 395 -36.35 1.63 3.56
C PRO A 395 -37.30 0.42 3.46
N GLN A 396 -36.78 -0.82 3.52
CA GLN A 396 -37.57 -2.04 3.36
C GLN A 396 -38.19 -2.53 4.68
N CYS A 397 -37.39 -2.71 5.74
CA CYS A 397 -37.88 -3.25 7.02
C CYS A 397 -37.99 -2.21 8.15
N LYS A 398 -37.71 -0.92 7.88
CA LYS A 398 -37.75 0.19 8.85
C LYS A 398 -36.81 0.06 10.06
N ASN A 399 -35.99 -1.00 10.11
CA ASN A 399 -34.92 -1.21 11.08
C ASN A 399 -33.90 -0.06 11.07
N LYS A 400 -33.23 0.15 12.19
CA LYS A 400 -32.21 1.18 12.38
C LYS A 400 -30.83 0.54 12.43
N VAL A 401 -29.94 1.04 11.57
CA VAL A 401 -28.52 0.65 11.54
C VAL A 401 -27.66 1.83 11.98
N CYS A 402 -26.57 1.53 12.69
CA CYS A 402 -25.73 2.52 13.35
C CYS A 402 -24.68 3.14 12.39
N HIS A 403 -24.31 2.42 11.32
CA HIS A 403 -23.28 2.83 10.37
C HIS A 403 -23.68 2.47 8.93
N LEU A 404 -23.03 3.11 7.95
CA LEU A 404 -23.16 2.81 6.52
C LEU A 404 -21.78 2.86 5.84
N PRO A 405 -21.58 2.12 4.74
CA PRO A 405 -22.51 1.16 4.16
C PRO A 405 -22.56 -0.15 4.94
N THR A 406 -23.69 -0.87 4.89
CA THR A 406 -23.85 -2.14 5.62
C THR A 406 -24.98 -2.99 5.03
N ILE A 407 -24.96 -4.30 5.26
CA ILE A 407 -26.09 -5.19 4.95
C ILE A 407 -27.09 -5.11 6.10
N CYS A 408 -28.38 -4.89 5.80
CA CYS A 408 -29.38 -4.74 6.86
C CYS A 408 -29.66 -6.08 7.57
N PRO A 409 -29.39 -6.22 8.88
CA PRO A 409 -29.39 -7.52 9.57
C PRO A 409 -30.77 -8.20 9.65
N ILE A 410 -31.86 -7.46 9.42
CA ILE A 410 -33.23 -8.00 9.47
C ILE A 410 -33.75 -8.42 8.08
N CYS A 411 -33.21 -7.89 6.97
CA CYS A 411 -33.80 -8.10 5.64
C CYS A 411 -32.81 -8.32 4.49
N GLY A 412 -31.50 -8.41 4.76
CA GLY A 412 -30.47 -8.68 3.75
C GLY A 412 -30.23 -7.57 2.71
N LEU A 413 -31.04 -6.51 2.70
CA LEU A 413 -30.87 -5.39 1.78
C LEU A 413 -29.58 -4.61 2.07
N MET A 414 -28.73 -4.43 1.07
CA MET A 414 -27.53 -3.59 1.19
C MET A 414 -27.93 -2.12 1.29
N LEU A 415 -27.47 -1.44 2.34
CA LEU A 415 -27.75 -0.04 2.65
C LEU A 415 -26.54 0.84 2.34
N ILE A 416 -26.75 1.85 1.50
CA ILE A 416 -25.71 2.75 0.97
C ILE A 416 -26.21 4.19 0.92
N LEU A 417 -25.28 5.15 0.87
CA LEU A 417 -25.58 6.54 0.49
C LEU A 417 -25.21 6.77 -0.97
N SER A 418 -25.84 7.75 -1.62
CA SER A 418 -25.49 8.17 -2.99
C SER A 418 -24.03 8.63 -3.08
N THR A 419 -23.50 9.25 -2.02
CA THR A 419 -22.08 9.64 -1.90
C THR A 419 -21.11 8.46 -2.01
N HIS A 420 -21.51 7.26 -1.58
CA HIS A 420 -20.65 6.07 -1.65
C HIS A 420 -20.51 5.58 -3.10
N LEU A 421 -21.60 5.63 -3.88
CA LEU A 421 -21.57 5.31 -5.31
C LEU A 421 -20.81 6.39 -6.11
N ALA A 422 -21.06 7.66 -5.80
CA ALA A 422 -20.42 8.79 -6.47
C ALA A 422 -18.89 8.76 -6.31
N ARG A 423 -18.38 8.30 -5.16
CA ARG A 423 -16.94 8.27 -4.92
C ARG A 423 -16.21 7.23 -5.78
N SER A 424 -16.72 6.00 -5.89
CA SER A 424 -16.13 4.98 -6.78
C SER A 424 -16.37 5.22 -8.27
N TYR A 425 -17.10 6.27 -8.66
CA TYR A 425 -17.41 6.57 -10.06
C TYR A 425 -16.16 6.85 -10.92
N HIS A 426 -15.12 7.43 -10.32
CA HIS A 426 -13.86 7.73 -11.01
C HIS A 426 -13.13 6.47 -11.54
N HIS A 427 -13.41 5.28 -10.99
CA HIS A 427 -12.90 4.02 -11.53
C HIS A 427 -13.58 3.60 -12.85
N LEU A 428 -14.82 4.04 -13.10
CA LEU A 428 -15.60 3.75 -14.31
C LEU A 428 -15.26 4.73 -15.45
N VAL A 429 -15.18 6.01 -15.11
CA VAL A 429 -14.87 7.10 -16.05
C VAL A 429 -13.59 7.78 -15.57
N PRO A 430 -12.41 7.16 -15.81
CA PRO A 430 -11.14 7.77 -15.47
C PRO A 430 -10.94 9.07 -16.28
N LEU A 431 -10.23 10.03 -15.69
CA LEU A 431 -9.85 11.23 -16.41
C LEU A 431 -8.84 10.90 -17.51
N GLY A 432 -9.01 11.51 -18.68
CA GLY A 432 -8.07 11.37 -19.79
C GLY A 432 -6.86 12.28 -19.61
N GLU A 433 -5.67 11.68 -19.67
CA GLU A 433 -4.35 12.31 -19.48
C GLU A 433 -4.23 13.68 -20.18
N PHE A 434 -3.65 14.65 -19.48
CA PHE A 434 -3.35 15.97 -20.06
C PHE A 434 -2.08 15.87 -20.90
N ARG A 435 -2.12 16.47 -22.09
CA ARG A 435 -1.00 16.40 -23.05
C ARG A 435 -0.02 17.51 -22.75
N GLU A 436 1.24 17.14 -22.49
CA GLU A 436 2.34 18.11 -22.36
C GLU A 436 2.47 18.92 -23.66
N VAL A 437 2.48 20.25 -23.52
CA VAL A 437 2.61 21.17 -24.65
C VAL A 437 4.10 21.25 -25.03
N PRO A 438 4.48 21.07 -26.30
CA PRO A 438 5.88 21.22 -26.72
C PRO A 438 6.36 22.67 -26.54
N VAL A 439 7.66 22.87 -26.40
CA VAL A 439 8.26 24.20 -26.22
C VAL A 439 8.09 25.03 -27.49
N SER A 440 7.53 26.24 -27.36
CA SER A 440 7.31 27.18 -28.46
C SER A 440 7.65 28.63 -28.09
N ASN A 441 7.97 29.44 -29.11
CA ASN A 441 8.31 30.87 -28.96
C ASN A 441 7.13 31.70 -28.40
N THR A 442 5.90 31.24 -28.58
CA THR A 442 4.67 31.87 -28.07
C THR A 442 3.70 30.81 -27.58
N TYR A 443 2.88 31.16 -26.59
CA TYR A 443 1.80 30.34 -26.04
C TYR A 443 0.54 31.18 -25.91
N GLU A 444 -0.63 30.56 -26.10
CA GLU A 444 -1.93 31.21 -25.87
C GLU A 444 -2.14 31.48 -24.36
N SER A 445 -1.70 30.57 -23.50
CA SER A 445 -1.82 30.65 -22.05
C SER A 445 -0.61 31.31 -21.38
N LYS A 446 -0.91 32.33 -20.57
CA LYS A 446 0.05 33.00 -19.66
C LYS A 446 -0.06 32.52 -18.22
N VAL A 447 -1.19 31.92 -17.83
CA VAL A 447 -1.46 31.43 -16.47
C VAL A 447 -2.12 30.05 -16.52
N CYS A 448 -1.88 29.24 -15.49
CA CYS A 448 -2.56 27.96 -15.26
C CYS A 448 -4.06 28.19 -14.98
N TYR A 449 -4.94 27.45 -15.66
CA TYR A 449 -6.39 27.56 -15.45
C TYR A 449 -6.83 27.18 -14.02
N GLY A 450 -6.14 26.25 -13.37
CA GLY A 450 -6.49 25.75 -12.04
C GLY A 450 -6.05 26.64 -10.87
N CYS A 451 -4.81 27.15 -10.90
CA CYS A 451 -4.21 27.88 -9.76
C CYS A 451 -3.74 29.30 -10.09
N LEU A 452 -3.98 29.78 -11.32
CA LEU A 452 -3.57 31.11 -11.82
C LEU A 452 -2.05 31.39 -11.80
N LEU A 453 -1.21 30.40 -11.48
CA LEU A 453 0.25 30.49 -11.55
C LEU A 453 0.70 30.90 -12.96
N ARG A 454 1.53 31.95 -13.04
CA ARG A 454 2.08 32.44 -14.30
C ARG A 454 3.10 31.43 -14.86
N PHE A 455 2.86 30.97 -16.08
CA PHE A 455 3.76 30.07 -16.77
C PHE A 455 5.04 30.78 -17.25
N PRO A 456 6.17 30.05 -17.44
CA PRO A 456 7.36 30.60 -18.10
C PRO A 456 7.06 31.07 -19.53
N GLU A 457 7.82 32.05 -20.00
CA GLU A 457 7.63 32.66 -21.31
C GLU A 457 8.24 31.81 -22.44
N GLY A 458 7.98 32.18 -23.69
CA GLY A 458 8.41 31.40 -24.86
C GLY A 458 9.89 31.57 -25.16
N VAL A 459 10.61 30.46 -25.29
CA VAL A 459 12.04 30.45 -25.60
C VAL A 459 12.23 30.71 -27.10
N THR A 460 13.16 31.61 -27.46
CA THR A 460 13.61 31.78 -28.85
C THR A 460 14.96 31.11 -29.03
N LYS A 461 15.18 30.49 -30.20
CA LYS A 461 16.32 29.57 -30.46
C LYS A 461 17.72 30.24 -30.57
N ASN A 462 17.87 31.49 -30.11
CA ASN A 462 19.07 32.29 -30.32
C ASN A 462 19.99 32.38 -29.09
N ASN A 463 19.59 31.85 -27.93
CA ASN A 463 20.39 31.85 -26.69
C ASN A 463 20.94 30.44 -26.42
N GLU A 464 22.09 30.11 -27.00
CA GLU A 464 22.73 28.78 -26.84
C GLU A 464 23.21 28.52 -25.40
N ASN A 465 23.42 29.56 -24.59
CA ASN A 465 23.99 29.48 -23.24
C ASN A 465 22.95 29.23 -22.11
N GLN A 466 21.71 28.86 -22.41
CA GLN A 466 20.65 28.57 -21.40
C GLN A 466 19.92 27.23 -21.67
N ALA A 467 20.64 26.24 -22.20
CA ALA A 467 20.04 25.02 -22.77
C ALA A 467 19.28 24.11 -21.76
N LEU A 468 19.54 24.20 -20.45
CA LEU A 468 19.07 23.21 -19.46
C LEU A 468 17.74 23.58 -18.76
N GLU A 469 17.45 24.86 -18.51
CA GLU A 469 16.18 25.31 -17.90
C GLU A 469 14.98 25.23 -18.87
N HIS A 470 15.18 24.77 -20.10
CA HIS A 470 14.24 24.97 -21.22
C HIS A 470 13.72 23.67 -21.85
N LEU A 471 13.90 22.51 -21.18
CA LEU A 471 13.47 21.20 -21.70
C LEU A 471 11.94 20.98 -21.71
N SER A 472 11.15 21.75 -20.95
CA SER A 472 9.68 21.62 -20.95
C SER A 472 8.99 22.99 -20.93
N SER A 473 7.74 23.05 -21.41
CA SER A 473 6.92 24.26 -21.40
C SER A 473 6.23 24.53 -20.05
N SER A 474 6.33 23.59 -19.10
CA SER A 474 5.55 23.49 -17.85
C SER A 474 4.02 23.54 -18.00
N ARG A 475 3.50 23.27 -19.21
CA ARG A 475 2.07 23.33 -19.56
C ARG A 475 1.51 21.96 -19.95
N TYR A 476 0.37 21.61 -19.37
CA TYR A 476 -0.34 20.34 -19.57
C TYR A 476 -1.77 20.65 -20.03
N LYS A 477 -2.11 20.29 -21.28
CA LYS A 477 -3.34 20.69 -21.95
C LYS A 477 -4.39 19.59 -21.90
N CYS A 478 -5.57 19.90 -21.36
CA CYS A 478 -6.67 18.94 -21.33
C CYS A 478 -7.21 18.71 -22.76
N SER A 479 -7.40 17.44 -23.14
CA SER A 479 -7.86 17.04 -24.47
C SER A 479 -9.28 17.47 -24.82
N LYS A 480 -10.15 17.65 -23.81
CA LYS A 480 -11.56 18.05 -23.96
C LYS A 480 -11.70 19.58 -24.02
N CYS A 481 -11.47 20.27 -22.89
CA CYS A 481 -11.69 21.71 -22.76
C CYS A 481 -10.56 22.59 -23.34
N LYS A 482 -9.41 22.00 -23.71
CA LYS A 482 -8.23 22.70 -24.27
C LYS A 482 -7.60 23.76 -23.35
N ASN A 483 -7.98 23.83 -22.08
CA ASN A 483 -7.34 24.65 -21.07
C ASN A 483 -5.99 24.05 -20.64
N ASP A 484 -5.04 24.92 -20.28
CA ASP A 484 -3.68 24.56 -19.88
C ASP A 484 -3.49 24.64 -18.36
N PHE A 485 -2.83 23.64 -17.79
CA PHE A 485 -2.57 23.45 -16.36
C PHE A 485 -1.05 23.32 -16.09
N CYS A 486 -0.61 23.60 -14.86
CA CYS A 486 0.75 23.27 -14.40
C CYS A 486 0.82 21.84 -13.84
N ILE A 487 2.04 21.31 -13.65
CA ILE A 487 2.25 19.93 -13.18
C ILE A 487 1.57 19.63 -11.84
N ASP A 488 1.57 20.54 -10.87
CA ASP A 488 0.94 20.28 -9.57
C ASP A 488 -0.59 20.29 -9.65
N CYS A 489 -1.17 21.11 -10.56
CA CYS A 489 -2.60 21.02 -10.88
C CYS A 489 -2.93 19.73 -11.62
N ASP A 490 -2.09 19.28 -12.55
CA ASP A 490 -2.26 18.04 -13.30
C ASP A 490 -2.23 16.81 -12.37
N VAL A 491 -1.24 16.74 -11.47
CA VAL A 491 -1.14 15.72 -10.42
C VAL A 491 -2.35 15.77 -9.50
N PHE A 492 -2.72 16.93 -8.95
CA PHE A 492 -3.88 17.04 -8.05
C PHE A 492 -5.20 16.65 -8.72
N VAL A 493 -5.37 17.00 -10.00
CA VAL A 493 -6.56 16.66 -10.80
C VAL A 493 -6.63 15.16 -11.11
N HIS A 494 -5.50 14.47 -11.32
CA HIS A 494 -5.49 13.02 -11.55
C HIS A 494 -5.49 12.18 -10.26
N GLU A 495 -4.76 12.58 -9.22
CA GLU A 495 -4.63 11.83 -7.94
C GLU A 495 -5.75 12.10 -6.93
N VAL A 496 -6.42 13.27 -6.92
CA VAL A 496 -7.37 13.65 -5.85
C VAL A 496 -8.74 14.09 -6.36
N LEU A 497 -8.79 14.98 -7.36
CA LEU A 497 -10.08 15.57 -7.80
C LEU A 497 -10.80 14.72 -8.86
N HIS A 498 -10.05 13.89 -9.59
CA HIS A 498 -10.43 12.97 -10.67
C HIS A 498 -11.29 13.54 -11.81
N ASN A 499 -11.52 14.85 -11.85
CA ASN A 499 -12.32 15.56 -12.84
C ASN A 499 -11.56 16.82 -13.29
N CYS A 500 -11.71 17.25 -14.54
CA CYS A 500 -11.06 18.48 -15.01
C CYS A 500 -11.95 19.70 -14.71
N PRO A 501 -11.51 20.69 -13.90
CA PRO A 501 -12.33 21.88 -13.60
C PRO A 501 -12.72 22.70 -14.84
N GLY A 502 -11.91 22.62 -15.90
CA GLY A 502 -12.22 23.26 -17.19
C GLY A 502 -13.26 22.53 -18.04
N CYS A 503 -13.64 21.29 -17.69
CA CYS A 503 -14.69 20.53 -18.38
C CYS A 503 -16.06 20.65 -17.69
N GLU A 504 -16.11 20.84 -16.37
CA GLU A 504 -17.35 21.08 -15.61
C GLU A 504 -17.95 22.48 -15.87
N ASN A 505 -17.16 23.39 -16.44
CA ASN A 505 -17.56 24.76 -16.79
C ASN A 505 -18.00 24.93 -18.26
N ILE A 506 -18.33 23.84 -18.97
CA ILE A 506 -18.72 23.80 -20.40
C ILE A 506 -20.07 23.13 -20.58
#